data_AF-A0A3S1VEI8-F1
#
_entry.id   AF-A0A3S1VEI8-F1
#
_cell.length_a   1.000
_cell.length_b   1.000
_cell.length_c   1.000
_cell.angle_alpha   90.00
_cell.angle_beta   90.00
_cell.angle_gamma   90.00
#
_symmetry.space_group_name_H-M   'P 1'
#
loop_
_entity.id
_entity.type
_entity.pdbx_description
1 polymer ?
#
loop_
_entity_poly.entity_id
_entity_poly.type
_entity_poly.pdbx_seq_one_letter_code
_entity_poly.pdbx_strand_id
1 'polypeptide(L)'
;EPDISVRLIDQPQCEVTRFLRFLDRSGAEKPQLVLDRMSVPDGSPISGTLATRGGLISNVMLIDHKGIAFNLDDRMVAQPGKATFNIPIGLGAADKAAGKAVPQIMLAITGPRDIQAAVFSRPTPASELLPKILEEIGTDGAQFSATAKYFRLGG
;
A
#
# COMPACT_ATOMS: atom_id res chain seq x y z
N GLU A 1 12.28 -15.13 -22.40
CA GLU A 1 12.17 -15.73 -21.05
C GLU A 1 11.10 -15.01 -20.26
N PRO A 2 10.36 -15.68 -19.37
CA PRO A 2 9.54 -14.97 -18.41
C PRO A 2 10.48 -14.33 -17.38
N ASP A 3 10.48 -13.01 -17.33
CA ASP A 3 11.19 -12.23 -16.32
C ASP A 3 10.48 -12.44 -14.96
N ILE A 4 10.82 -13.56 -14.29
CA ILE A 4 10.38 -13.81 -12.93
C ILE A 4 11.20 -12.88 -12.04
N SER A 5 10.77 -11.63 -11.94
CA SER A 5 11.30 -10.72 -10.93
C SER A 5 10.89 -11.25 -9.56
N VAL A 6 11.74 -12.07 -8.94
CA VAL A 6 11.58 -12.50 -7.55
C VAL A 6 11.75 -11.25 -6.69
N ARG A 7 10.64 -10.66 -6.26
CA ARG A 7 10.66 -9.54 -5.32
C ARG A 7 10.74 -10.11 -3.92
N LEU A 8 11.92 -10.03 -3.32
CA LEU A 8 12.10 -10.34 -1.91
C LEU A 8 11.22 -9.38 -1.10
N ILE A 9 10.18 -9.94 -0.49
CA ILE A 9 9.44 -9.30 0.60
C ILE A 9 10.01 -9.87 1.90
N ASP A 10 10.14 -9.04 2.93
CA ASP A 10 10.61 -9.54 4.21
C ASP A 10 9.50 -10.31 4.93
N GLN A 11 9.87 -11.21 5.84
CA GLN A 11 8.91 -12.05 6.59
C GLN A 11 7.75 -11.24 7.21
N PRO A 12 7.95 -10.04 7.80
CA PRO A 12 6.86 -9.21 8.33
C PRO A 12 5.85 -8.73 7.27
N GLN A 13 6.21 -8.76 5.98
CA GLN A 13 5.37 -8.30 4.88
C GLN A 13 4.50 -9.42 4.26
N CYS A 14 4.64 -10.67 4.73
CA CYS A 14 3.87 -11.82 4.22
C CYS A 14 2.35 -11.64 4.37
N GLU A 15 1.90 -10.93 5.40
CA GLU A 15 0.48 -10.65 5.62
C GLU A 15 -0.15 -9.85 4.47
N VAL A 16 0.64 -9.01 3.79
CA VAL A 16 0.16 -8.29 2.59
C VAL A 16 -0.18 -9.26 1.47
N THR A 17 0.67 -10.26 1.23
CA THR A 17 0.42 -11.27 0.18
C THR A 17 -0.81 -12.12 0.50
N ARG A 18 -1.02 -12.46 1.78
CA ARG A 18 -2.23 -13.16 2.23
C ARG A 18 -3.47 -12.32 2.01
N PHE A 19 -3.40 -11.04 2.39
CA PHE A 19 -4.47 -10.07 2.21
C PHE A 19 -4.88 -9.89 0.74
N LEU A 20 -3.91 -9.64 -0.14
CA LEU A 20 -4.15 -9.50 -1.58
C LEU A 20 -4.79 -10.75 -2.18
N ARG A 21 -4.32 -11.94 -1.79
CA ARG A 21 -4.89 -13.21 -2.29
C ARG A 21 -6.35 -13.40 -1.89
N PHE A 22 -6.76 -12.88 -0.73
CA PHE A 22 -8.16 -12.92 -0.32
C PHE A 22 -9.03 -12.03 -1.21
N LEU A 23 -8.60 -10.78 -1.42
CA LEU A 23 -9.32 -9.81 -2.25
C LEU A 23 -9.31 -10.15 -3.73
N ASP A 24 -8.27 -10.81 -4.24
CA ASP A 24 -8.19 -11.24 -5.64
C ASP A 24 -9.31 -12.21 -6.05
N ARG A 25 -10.01 -12.82 -5.08
CA ARG A 25 -11.16 -13.70 -5.32
C ARG A 25 -12.45 -12.96 -5.64
N SER A 26 -12.50 -11.65 -5.38
CA SER A 26 -13.72 -10.84 -5.50
C SER A 26 -14.16 -10.61 -6.95
N GLY A 27 -13.21 -10.68 -7.90
CA GLY A 27 -13.44 -10.29 -9.31
C GLY A 27 -13.69 -8.79 -9.50
N ALA A 28 -13.65 -7.99 -8.44
CA ALA A 28 -13.79 -6.54 -8.51
C ALA A 28 -12.60 -5.90 -9.23
N GLU A 29 -12.87 -4.85 -10.00
CA GLU A 29 -11.85 -4.15 -10.77
C GLU A 29 -10.81 -3.51 -9.84
N LYS A 30 -9.55 -3.92 -10.01
CA LYS A 30 -8.45 -3.48 -9.17
C LYS A 30 -8.07 -2.02 -9.43
N PRO A 31 -7.73 -1.25 -8.39
CA PRO A 31 -7.18 0.09 -8.58
C PRO A 31 -5.86 0.04 -9.34
N GLN A 32 -5.64 1.02 -10.22
CA GLN A 32 -4.38 1.20 -10.93
C GLN A 32 -3.48 2.13 -10.15
N LEU A 33 -2.61 1.55 -9.33
CA LEU A 33 -1.54 2.26 -8.63
C LEU A 33 -0.27 2.28 -9.49
N VAL A 34 0.24 3.46 -9.83
CA VAL A 34 1.48 3.67 -10.59
C VAL A 34 2.43 4.50 -9.74
N LEU A 35 3.67 4.01 -9.57
CA LEU A 35 4.75 4.75 -8.92
C LEU A 35 5.67 5.32 -10.00
N ASP A 36 6.11 6.56 -9.84
CA ASP A 36 7.01 7.22 -10.80
C ASP A 36 8.42 6.60 -10.81
N ARG A 37 8.81 5.98 -9.68
CA ARG A 37 10.08 5.26 -9.52
C ARG A 37 9.96 4.14 -8.51
N MET A 38 10.77 3.10 -8.72
CA MET A 38 10.81 1.91 -7.85
C MET A 38 12.02 1.89 -6.91
N SER A 39 12.94 2.84 -7.05
CA SER A 39 14.07 3.08 -6.16
C SER A 39 14.02 4.56 -5.73
N VAL A 40 13.80 4.79 -4.45
CA VAL A 40 13.58 6.11 -3.87
C VAL A 40 14.74 6.41 -2.91
N PRO A 41 15.57 7.43 -3.17
CA PRO A 41 16.61 7.83 -2.22
C PRO A 41 16.00 8.27 -0.88
N ASP A 42 16.76 8.12 0.21
CA ASP A 42 16.33 8.61 1.52
C ASP A 42 16.01 10.12 1.48
N GLY A 43 14.86 10.51 2.03
CA GLY A 43 14.39 11.89 2.05
C GLY A 43 13.81 12.40 0.72
N SER A 44 13.90 11.63 -0.36
CA SER A 44 13.19 11.95 -1.60
C SER A 44 11.72 11.53 -1.51
N PRO A 45 10.81 12.24 -2.19
CA PRO A 45 9.41 11.85 -2.18
C PRO A 45 9.16 10.58 -3.00
N ILE A 46 8.20 9.78 -2.54
CA ILE A 46 7.51 8.79 -3.35
C ILE A 46 6.31 9.45 -4.02
N SER A 47 6.22 9.32 -5.34
CA SER A 47 5.24 10.03 -6.17
C SER A 47 4.59 9.09 -7.16
N GLY A 48 3.37 9.43 -7.58
CA GLY A 48 2.65 8.64 -8.56
C GLY A 48 1.15 8.93 -8.61
N THR A 49 0.42 7.97 -9.14
CA THR A 49 -1.02 8.08 -9.38
C THR A 49 -1.78 6.83 -8.94
N LEU A 50 -3.02 7.03 -8.51
CA LEU A 50 -3.98 5.99 -8.19
C LEU A 50 -5.25 6.25 -9.01
N ALA A 51 -5.53 5.44 -10.01
CA ALA A 51 -6.79 5.51 -10.75
C ALA A 51 -7.74 4.40 -10.29
N THR A 52 -9.03 4.73 -10.19
CA THR A 52 -10.07 3.81 -9.75
C THR A 52 -11.29 3.96 -10.66
N ARG A 53 -12.16 2.96 -10.65
CA ARG A 53 -13.49 3.12 -11.23
C ARG A 53 -14.24 4.21 -10.47
N GLY A 54 -14.93 5.10 -11.20
CA GLY A 54 -15.72 6.17 -10.60
C GLY A 54 -16.71 5.67 -9.54
N GLY A 55 -16.84 6.43 -8.46
CA GLY A 55 -17.75 6.12 -7.34
C GLY A 55 -17.18 5.16 -6.28
N LEU A 56 -15.92 4.74 -6.39
CA LEU A 56 -15.24 3.95 -5.36
C LEU A 56 -14.42 4.83 -4.42
N ILE A 57 -14.46 4.50 -3.14
CA ILE A 57 -13.60 5.09 -2.10
C ILE A 57 -12.27 4.33 -2.10
N SER A 58 -11.17 5.06 -1.89
CA SER A 58 -9.82 4.49 -1.83
C SER A 58 -9.23 4.71 -0.45
N ASN A 59 -8.65 3.66 0.12
CA ASN A 59 -7.79 3.77 1.28
C ASN A 59 -6.37 3.35 0.88
N VAL A 60 -5.38 4.18 1.22
CA VAL A 60 -3.99 4.05 0.80
C VAL A 60 -3.10 4.01 2.03
N MET A 61 -2.20 3.04 2.07
CA MET A 61 -1.25 2.89 3.15
C MET A 61 0.13 2.48 2.66
N LEU A 62 1.15 2.92 3.39
CA LEU A 62 2.52 2.45 3.25
C LEU A 62 2.76 1.37 4.30
N ILE A 63 3.38 0.26 3.93
CA ILE A 63 3.86 -0.78 4.84
C ILE A 63 5.37 -0.90 4.67
N ASP A 64 6.11 -0.66 5.74
CA ASP A 64 7.58 -0.71 5.71
C ASP A 64 8.12 -2.15 5.78
N HIS A 65 9.45 -2.29 5.66
CA HIS A 65 10.13 -3.58 5.79
C HIS A 65 9.96 -4.27 7.15
N LYS A 66 9.56 -3.53 8.20
CA LYS A 66 9.27 -4.04 9.53
C LYS A 66 7.80 -4.47 9.68
N GLY A 67 7.00 -4.30 8.62
CA GLY A 67 5.58 -4.62 8.62
C GLY A 67 4.73 -3.58 9.34
N ILE A 68 5.21 -2.35 9.52
CA ILE A 68 4.45 -1.26 10.11
C ILE A 68 3.72 -0.49 9.02
N ALA A 69 2.41 -0.35 9.18
CA ALA A 69 1.52 0.38 8.29
C ALA A 69 1.38 1.86 8.71
N PHE A 70 1.34 2.74 7.72
CA PHE A 70 1.12 4.18 7.84
C PHE A 70 -0.01 4.59 6.90
N ASN A 71 -1.03 5.29 7.39
CA ASN A 71 -2.11 5.81 6.56
C ASN A 71 -1.59 6.96 5.69
N LEU A 72 -1.97 6.96 4.41
CA LEU A 72 -1.57 7.97 3.42
C LEU A 72 -2.77 8.73 2.82
N ASP A 73 -3.99 8.51 3.30
CA ASP A 73 -5.21 9.06 2.71
C ASP A 73 -5.18 10.58 2.64
N ASP A 74 -4.77 11.25 3.72
CA ASP A 74 -4.62 12.71 3.79
C ASP A 74 -3.49 13.26 2.90
N ARG A 75 -2.67 12.38 2.30
CA ARG A 75 -1.60 12.74 1.38
C ARG A 75 -1.98 12.57 -0.09
N MET A 76 -3.17 12.03 -0.35
CA MET A 76 -3.71 11.87 -1.69
C MET A 76 -4.41 13.15 -2.14
N VAL A 77 -4.10 13.60 -3.35
CA VAL A 77 -4.77 14.75 -3.99
C VAL A 77 -5.75 14.21 -5.01
N ALA A 78 -7.05 14.33 -4.71
CA ALA A 78 -8.11 13.88 -5.60
C ALA A 78 -8.18 14.71 -6.89
N GLN A 79 -8.42 14.04 -8.00
CA GLN A 79 -8.68 14.58 -9.32
C GLN A 79 -9.87 13.83 -9.94
N PRO A 80 -10.49 14.33 -11.03
CA PRO A 80 -11.54 13.59 -11.71
C PRO A 80 -11.04 12.21 -12.18
N GLY A 81 -11.59 11.14 -11.60
CA GLY A 81 -11.28 9.75 -11.95
C GLY A 81 -9.93 9.19 -11.47
N LYS A 82 -9.14 9.96 -10.71
CA LYS A 82 -7.84 9.50 -10.17
C LYS A 82 -7.41 10.33 -8.97
N ALA A 83 -6.40 9.88 -8.24
CA ALA A 83 -5.68 10.65 -7.25
C ALA A 83 -4.19 10.69 -7.59
N THR A 84 -3.52 11.77 -7.21
CA THR A 84 -2.05 11.91 -7.32
C THR A 84 -1.45 12.08 -5.95
N PHE A 85 -0.22 11.62 -5.76
CA PHE A 85 0.49 11.78 -4.50
C PHE A 85 1.95 12.14 -4.73
N ASN A 86 2.51 12.86 -3.77
CA ASN A 86 3.92 13.25 -3.72
C ASN A 86 4.31 13.36 -2.25
N ILE A 87 4.79 12.26 -1.67
CA ILE A 87 4.88 12.09 -0.21
C ILE A 87 6.35 12.01 0.18
N PRO A 88 6.89 12.98 0.95
CA PRO A 88 8.22 12.86 1.52
C PRO A 88 8.29 11.62 2.41
N ILE A 89 9.24 10.74 2.11
CA ILE A 89 9.48 9.50 2.86
C ILE A 89 10.96 9.40 3.20
N GLY A 90 11.25 8.90 4.39
CA GLY A 90 12.62 8.76 4.87
C GLY A 90 12.76 7.54 5.77
N LEU A 91 13.99 7.06 5.90
CA LEU A 91 14.36 5.98 6.79
C LEU A 91 14.45 6.46 8.23
N GLY A 92 14.09 5.56 9.16
CA GLY A 92 14.43 5.74 10.57
C GLY A 92 15.95 5.75 10.77
N ALA A 93 16.41 6.36 11.87
CA ALA A 93 17.84 6.57 12.13
C ALA A 93 18.69 5.28 12.04
N ALA A 94 18.18 4.15 12.55
CA ALA A 94 18.87 2.87 12.51
C ALA A 94 19.04 2.34 11.07
N ASP A 95 17.99 2.42 10.25
CA ASP A 95 18.00 1.91 8.87
C ASP A 95 18.87 2.83 7.98
N LYS A 96 18.84 4.14 8.25
CA LYS A 96 19.72 5.12 7.62
C LYS A 96 21.20 4.86 7.96
N ALA A 97 21.51 4.58 9.23
CA ALA A 97 22.86 4.24 9.66
C ALA A 97 23.37 2.93 9.05
N ALA A 98 22.47 1.97 8.80
CA ALA A 98 22.81 0.72 8.12
C ALA A 98 23.18 0.92 6.64
N GLY A 99 22.80 2.06 6.02
CA GLY A 99 23.18 2.42 4.65
C GLY A 99 22.63 1.47 3.57
N LYS A 100 21.55 0.75 3.86
CA LYS A 100 20.97 -0.24 2.95
C LYS A 100 19.58 0.19 2.51
N ALA A 101 19.30 0.03 1.22
CA ALA A 101 17.96 0.23 0.69
C ALA A 101 17.02 -0.89 1.17
N VAL A 102 15.92 -0.51 1.84
CA VAL A 102 14.93 -1.44 2.42
C VAL A 102 13.67 -1.53 1.57
N PRO A 103 12.98 -2.68 1.55
CA PRO A 103 11.74 -2.84 0.79
C PRO A 103 10.57 -2.10 1.46
N GLN A 104 9.72 -1.51 0.65
CA GLN A 104 8.51 -0.80 1.06
C GLN A 104 7.36 -1.24 0.18
N ILE A 105 6.14 -1.19 0.72
CA ILE A 105 4.92 -1.55 0.02
C ILE A 105 3.93 -0.41 0.11
N MET A 106 3.46 0.07 -1.03
CA MET A 106 2.28 0.93 -1.09
C MET A 106 1.07 0.07 -1.45
N LEU A 107 0.09 -0.01 -0.54
CA LEU A 107 -1.13 -0.77 -0.68
C LEU A 107 -2.30 0.21 -0.88
N ALA A 108 -3.08 0.00 -1.93
CA ALA A 108 -4.33 0.70 -2.16
C ALA A 108 -5.48 -0.31 -2.15
N ILE A 109 -6.52 0.00 -1.38
CA ILE A 109 -7.75 -0.79 -1.28
C ILE A 109 -8.89 0.10 -1.78
N THR A 110 -9.76 -0.44 -2.62
CA THR A 110 -10.95 0.28 -3.10
C THR A 110 -12.23 -0.50 -2.84
N GLY A 111 -13.31 0.22 -2.59
CA GLY A 111 -14.63 -0.35 -2.37
C GLY A 111 -15.75 0.68 -2.47
N PRO A 112 -17.01 0.23 -2.36
CA PRO A 112 -18.19 1.08 -2.46
C PRO A 112 -18.43 1.94 -1.20
N ARG A 113 -17.78 1.59 -0.09
CA ARG A 113 -17.82 2.31 1.19
C ARG A 113 -16.42 2.43 1.77
N ASP A 114 -16.27 3.35 2.70
CA ASP A 114 -15.03 3.54 3.44
C ASP A 114 -14.78 2.37 4.40
N ILE A 115 -13.51 2.10 4.73
CA ILE A 115 -13.08 1.05 5.67
C ILE A 115 -12.61 1.73 6.95
N GLN A 116 -13.39 1.64 8.01
CA GLN A 116 -13.09 2.31 9.28
C GLN A 116 -11.80 1.80 9.92
N ALA A 117 -11.50 0.51 9.78
CA ALA A 117 -10.23 -0.07 10.23
C ALA A 117 -9.01 0.52 9.50
N ALA A 118 -9.18 1.07 8.29
CA ALA A 118 -8.12 1.76 7.55
C ALA A 118 -7.95 3.23 7.96
N VAL A 119 -8.87 3.80 8.75
CA VAL A 119 -8.79 5.15 9.30
C VAL A 119 -8.01 5.13 10.62
N PHE A 120 -6.68 5.24 10.54
CA PHE A 120 -5.80 5.21 11.71
C PHE A 120 -4.74 6.32 11.66
N SER A 121 -4.42 6.90 12.82
CA SER A 121 -3.48 8.02 12.93
C SER A 121 -2.08 7.63 13.43
N ARG A 122 -1.96 6.44 14.06
CA ARG A 122 -0.69 5.95 14.60
C ARG A 122 -0.13 4.82 13.75
N PRO A 123 1.20 4.75 13.55
CA PRO A 123 1.81 3.59 12.90
C PRO A 123 1.36 2.28 13.57
N THR A 124 0.84 1.35 12.78
CA THR A 124 0.16 0.15 13.28
C THR A 124 0.73 -1.10 12.62
N PRO A 125 0.97 -2.21 13.33
CA PRO A 125 1.43 -3.45 12.71
C PRO A 125 0.44 -3.96 11.64
N ALA A 126 0.94 -4.27 10.45
CA ALA A 126 0.13 -4.81 9.35
C ALA A 126 -0.52 -6.15 9.73
N SER A 127 0.14 -6.93 10.59
CA SER A 127 -0.39 -8.18 11.17
C SER A 127 -1.61 -7.99 12.04
N GLU A 128 -1.82 -6.79 12.59
CA GLU A 128 -3.02 -6.45 13.37
C GLU A 128 -4.04 -5.69 12.52
N LEU A 129 -3.58 -4.83 11.62
CA LEU A 129 -4.42 -3.98 10.78
C LEU A 129 -5.14 -4.77 9.68
N LEU A 130 -4.41 -5.56 8.89
CA LEU A 130 -4.97 -6.22 7.71
C LEU A 130 -6.06 -7.24 8.08
N PRO A 131 -5.93 -8.05 9.16
CA PRO A 131 -7.03 -8.91 9.58
C PRO A 131 -8.29 -8.14 10.00
N LYS A 132 -8.15 -6.98 10.67
CA LYS A 132 -9.30 -6.13 11.04
C LYS A 132 -10.01 -5.56 9.82
N ILE A 133 -9.25 -5.15 8.80
CA ILE A 133 -9.81 -4.73 7.51
C ILE A 133 -10.59 -5.89 6.87
N LEU A 134 -10.03 -7.10 6.86
CA LEU A 134 -10.69 -8.29 6.31
C LEU A 134 -11.98 -8.65 7.06
N GLU A 135 -11.97 -8.52 8.39
CA GLU A 135 -13.15 -8.73 9.23
C GLU A 135 -14.24 -7.70 8.93
N GLU A 136 -13.87 -6.43 8.76
CA GLU A 136 -14.82 -5.35 8.45
C GLU A 136 -15.45 -5.48 7.05
N ILE A 137 -14.66 -5.84 6.04
CA ILE A 137 -15.22 -6.08 4.70
C ILE A 137 -16.06 -7.35 4.65
N GLY A 138 -15.80 -8.31 5.56
CA GLY A 138 -16.63 -9.48 5.82
C GLY A 138 -17.12 -10.19 4.54
N THR A 139 -18.43 -10.42 4.46
CA THR A 139 -19.07 -11.04 3.29
C THR A 139 -19.15 -10.11 2.07
N ASP A 140 -19.01 -8.81 2.27
CA ASP A 140 -18.98 -7.82 1.19
C ASP A 140 -17.63 -7.77 0.47
N GLY A 141 -16.65 -8.58 0.87
CA GLY A 141 -15.31 -8.63 0.28
C GLY A 141 -15.30 -8.80 -1.25
N ALA A 142 -16.40 -9.32 -1.84
CA ALA A 142 -16.62 -9.39 -3.28
C ALA A 142 -16.69 -8.00 -3.98
N GLN A 143 -16.97 -6.94 -3.24
CA GLN A 143 -17.08 -5.57 -3.75
C GLN A 143 -15.80 -4.76 -3.53
N PHE A 144 -14.83 -5.32 -2.80
CA PHE A 144 -13.54 -4.70 -2.54
C PHE A 144 -12.46 -5.28 -3.43
N SER A 145 -11.48 -4.47 -3.76
CA SER A 145 -10.27 -4.90 -4.47
C SER A 145 -9.06 -4.19 -3.92
N ALA A 146 -7.87 -4.73 -4.17
CA ALA A 146 -6.64 -4.09 -3.75
C ALA A 146 -5.50 -4.30 -4.76
N THR A 147 -4.58 -3.34 -4.75
CA THR A 147 -3.32 -3.40 -5.49
C THR A 147 -2.18 -3.00 -4.57
N ALA A 148 -1.07 -3.72 -4.66
CA ALA A 148 0.18 -3.35 -3.99
C ALA A 148 1.28 -3.03 -5.00
N LYS A 149 2.10 -2.03 -4.70
CA LYS A 149 3.35 -1.73 -5.39
C LYS A 149 4.52 -1.76 -4.43
N TYR A 150 5.58 -2.45 -4.84
CA TYR A 150 6.79 -2.64 -4.05
C TYR A 150 7.90 -1.73 -4.57
N PHE A 151 8.56 -0.97 -3.72
CA PHE A 151 9.69 -0.13 -4.07
C PHE A 151 10.80 -0.24 -3.02
N ARG A 152 11.99 0.24 -3.35
CA ARG A 152 13.14 0.31 -2.43
C ARG A 152 13.30 1.74 -1.93
N LEU A 153 13.53 1.90 -0.63
CA LEU A 153 13.79 3.19 0.00
C LEU A 153 15.20 3.23 0.60
N GLY A 154 15.92 4.31 0.32
CA GLY A 154 17.31 4.51 0.73
C GLY A 154 18.32 3.83 -0.18
N GLY A 155 19.48 3.50 0.39
CA GLY A 155 20.67 3.11 -0.35
C GLY A 155 21.59 4.29 -0.61
#